data_AF-A0A933PGL9-F1
#
_entry.id   AF-A0A933PGL9-F1
#
_cell.length_a   1.000
_cell.length_b   1.000
_cell.length_c   1.000
_cell.angle_alpha   90.00
_cell.angle_beta   90.00
_cell.angle_gamma   90.00
#
_symmetry.space_group_name_H-M   'P 1'
#
loop_
_entity.id
_entity.type
_entity.pdbx_description
1 polymer ?
#
loop_
_entity_poly.entity_id
_entity_poly.type
_entity_poly.pdbx_seq_one_letter_code
_entity_poly.pdbx_strand_id
1 'polypeptide(L)'
;MPVESVFDRLELLLPLVSKPIQYVGGELNSQVKDWDVAGDATVRWALMYPDAYEVGLPNQGVMILYEVLNERPDALAERTYAVWPDMEKLMRENAVPQFTVDGHRPVGAFDVLGMSFSTELGYTNMLTALDLAGIPLLAKDRDESHPIVLAGGHAAFNPEPIADFLDAAVVGDGEQAVLTMTDVITAWKGEGRPGGREELLLRLANTGGIYVPRFYDVTYGADGTIEAVVPNRPGIPFRVTKHTLMDLDAWPYPAKPLVPLAETVHERFS
;
A
#
# COMPACT_ATOMS: atom_id res chain seq x y z
N MET A 1 1.54 -21.48 -0.08
CA MET A 1 1.98 -21.82 1.31
C MET A 1 1.48 -20.70 2.19
N PRO A 2 0.83 -21.00 3.33
CA PRO A 2 0.34 -19.95 4.20
C PRO A 2 1.53 -19.13 4.69
N VAL A 3 1.41 -17.81 4.63
CA VAL A 3 2.39 -16.92 5.27
C VAL A 3 2.25 -17.07 6.79
N GLU A 4 3.38 -17.22 7.48
CA GLU A 4 3.39 -17.34 8.93
C GLU A 4 3.20 -15.95 9.57
N SER A 5 2.35 -15.89 10.59
CA SER A 5 2.20 -14.69 11.41
C SER A 5 3.48 -14.43 12.20
N VAL A 6 3.88 -13.17 12.33
CA VAL A 6 5.01 -12.75 13.17
C VAL A 6 4.60 -12.39 14.58
N PHE A 7 3.32 -12.59 14.95
CA PHE A 7 2.78 -12.17 16.25
C PHE A 7 3.55 -12.76 17.43
N ASP A 8 3.91 -14.05 17.42
CA ASP A 8 4.65 -14.68 18.52
C ASP A 8 6.00 -13.99 18.81
N ARG A 9 6.65 -13.44 17.78
CA ARG A 9 7.90 -12.67 17.92
C ARG A 9 7.62 -11.23 18.34
N LEU A 10 6.57 -10.62 17.80
CA LEU A 10 6.14 -9.26 18.13
C LEU A 10 5.66 -9.15 19.58
N GLU A 11 4.90 -10.14 20.07
CA GLU A 11 4.29 -10.18 21.41
C GLU A 11 5.35 -10.02 22.51
N LEU A 12 6.53 -10.63 22.32
CA LEU A 12 7.67 -10.53 23.23
C LEU A 12 8.23 -9.11 23.34
N LEU A 13 8.02 -8.26 22.33
CA LEU A 13 8.50 -6.88 22.27
C LEU A 13 7.50 -5.89 22.87
N LEU A 14 6.20 -6.21 22.89
CA LEU A 14 5.15 -5.30 23.34
C LEU A 14 5.35 -4.75 24.77
N PRO A 15 5.80 -5.53 25.77
CA PRO A 15 6.04 -4.99 27.11
C PRO A 15 7.20 -3.98 27.21
N LEU A 16 8.00 -3.85 26.15
CA LEU A 16 9.23 -3.05 26.12
C LEU A 16 9.07 -1.70 25.42
N VAL A 17 7.87 -1.39 24.91
CA VAL A 17 7.58 -0.15 24.16
C VAL A 17 6.57 0.73 24.88
N SER A 18 6.53 2.01 24.50
CA SER A 18 5.74 3.04 25.18
C SER A 18 4.24 2.92 24.90
N LYS A 19 3.85 2.51 23.69
CA LYS A 19 2.44 2.39 23.25
C LYS A 19 2.16 1.04 22.58
N PRO A 20 2.17 -0.09 23.31
CA PRO A 20 2.02 -1.42 22.72
C PRO A 20 0.68 -1.65 22.03
N ILE A 21 -0.38 -1.00 22.51
CA ILE A 21 -1.75 -1.18 22.02
C ILE A 21 -1.90 -0.91 20.51
N GLN A 22 -1.03 -0.08 19.93
CA GLN A 22 -1.04 0.25 18.50
C GLN A 22 -0.62 -0.93 17.59
N TYR A 23 -0.09 -2.01 18.16
CA TYR A 23 0.49 -3.14 17.43
C TYR A 23 -0.27 -4.46 17.64
N VAL A 24 -1.23 -4.49 18.58
CA VAL A 24 -1.90 -5.73 19.02
C VAL A 24 -2.92 -6.24 17.99
N GLY A 25 -3.64 -5.34 17.32
CA GLY A 25 -4.76 -5.71 16.44
C GLY A 25 -5.96 -6.29 17.20
N GLY A 26 -6.92 -6.85 16.45
CA GLY A 26 -8.16 -7.40 17.01
C GLY A 26 -9.31 -6.40 17.15
N GLU A 27 -9.33 -5.36 16.32
CA GLU A 27 -10.41 -4.37 16.32
C GLU A 27 -11.77 -4.99 15.95
N LEU A 28 -12.85 -4.42 16.48
CA LEU A 28 -14.19 -4.80 16.03
C LEU A 28 -14.35 -4.44 14.55
N ASN A 29 -14.95 -5.35 13.78
CA ASN A 29 -15.11 -5.28 12.33
C ASN A 29 -13.82 -5.45 11.51
N SER A 30 -12.68 -5.78 12.15
CA SER A 30 -11.50 -6.25 11.40
C SER A 30 -11.81 -7.58 10.71
N GLN A 31 -11.29 -7.72 9.50
CA GLN A 31 -11.46 -8.88 8.63
C GLN A 31 -10.09 -9.53 8.42
N VAL A 32 -9.99 -10.80 8.78
CA VAL A 32 -8.82 -11.64 8.47
C VAL A 32 -9.31 -12.77 7.58
N LYS A 33 -8.97 -12.69 6.30
CA LYS A 33 -9.31 -13.71 5.30
C LYS A 33 -8.20 -14.76 5.21
N ASP A 34 -8.56 -15.94 4.72
CA ASP A 34 -7.57 -16.98 4.39
C ASP A 34 -6.54 -16.44 3.39
N TRP A 35 -5.26 -16.77 3.58
CA TRP A 35 -4.18 -16.22 2.76
C TRP A 35 -4.33 -16.50 1.26
N ASP A 36 -4.99 -17.61 0.92
CA ASP A 36 -5.20 -18.10 -0.43
C ASP A 36 -6.72 -18.20 -0.75
N VAL A 37 -7.53 -17.18 -0.40
CA VAL A 37 -9.01 -17.20 -0.58
C VAL A 37 -9.50 -17.63 -1.97
N ALA A 38 -8.72 -17.36 -3.02
CA ALA A 38 -8.97 -17.77 -4.40
C ALA A 38 -7.78 -18.52 -5.01
N GLY A 39 -7.01 -19.24 -4.20
CA GLY A 39 -5.81 -19.97 -4.64
C GLY A 39 -4.74 -19.05 -5.22
N ASP A 40 -4.08 -19.48 -6.31
CA ASP A 40 -3.00 -18.72 -6.95
C ASP A 40 -3.46 -17.37 -7.53
N ALA A 41 -4.76 -17.21 -7.78
CA ALA A 41 -5.35 -15.97 -8.29
C ALA A 41 -5.55 -14.91 -7.20
N THR A 42 -5.44 -15.27 -5.91
CA THR A 42 -5.64 -14.34 -4.78
C THR A 42 -4.70 -13.13 -4.90
N VAL A 43 -5.25 -11.91 -4.80
CA VAL A 43 -4.48 -10.67 -4.71
C VAL A 43 -4.45 -10.17 -3.27
N ARG A 44 -3.25 -10.00 -2.72
CA ARG A 44 -3.02 -9.69 -1.31
C ARG A 44 -2.51 -8.27 -1.19
N TRP A 45 -3.29 -7.43 -0.53
CA TRP A 45 -2.98 -6.01 -0.30
C TRP A 45 -2.56 -5.77 1.14
N ALA A 46 -1.42 -5.11 1.33
CA ALA A 46 -1.07 -4.42 2.55
C ALA A 46 -1.34 -2.91 2.32
N LEU A 47 -2.35 -2.37 3.01
CA LEU A 47 -2.72 -0.96 2.94
C LEU A 47 -2.04 -0.21 4.08
N MET A 48 -1.17 0.74 3.73
CA MET A 48 -0.42 1.53 4.68
C MET A 48 -0.95 2.95 4.73
N TYR A 49 -1.26 3.42 5.94
CA TYR A 49 -1.18 4.84 6.24
C TYR A 49 0.20 5.11 6.84
N PRO A 50 1.02 6.00 6.25
CA PRO A 50 2.42 6.15 6.60
C PRO A 50 2.63 7.02 7.86
N ASP A 51 1.90 6.69 8.91
CA ASP A 51 1.97 7.30 10.24
C ASP A 51 1.54 6.27 11.28
N ALA A 52 1.65 6.61 12.56
CA ALA A 52 1.23 5.77 13.67
C ALA A 52 -0.24 5.37 13.58
N TYR A 53 -0.58 4.22 14.16
CA TYR A 53 -1.93 3.66 14.19
C TYR A 53 -3.00 4.68 14.61
N GLU A 54 -2.75 5.44 15.68
CA GLU A 54 -3.68 6.42 16.24
C GLU A 54 -3.98 7.59 15.29
N VAL A 55 -3.09 7.86 14.33
CA VAL A 55 -3.27 8.87 13.28
C VAL A 55 -3.90 8.25 12.03
N GLY A 56 -3.47 7.05 11.66
CA GLY A 56 -3.87 6.42 10.40
C GLY A 56 -5.21 5.69 10.43
N LEU A 57 -5.61 5.11 11.56
CA LEU A 57 -6.89 4.41 11.68
C LEU A 57 -8.11 5.27 11.31
N PRO A 58 -8.24 6.54 11.74
CA PRO A 58 -9.39 7.36 11.35
C PRO A 58 -9.36 7.86 9.90
N ASN A 59 -8.37 7.45 9.08
CA ASN A 59 -8.32 7.81 7.67
C ASN A 59 -9.40 7.06 6.87
N GLN A 60 -10.48 7.77 6.53
CA GLN A 60 -11.62 7.20 5.80
C GLN A 60 -11.22 6.61 4.44
N GLY A 61 -10.30 7.23 3.70
CA GLY A 61 -9.85 6.70 2.41
C GLY A 61 -9.29 5.28 2.55
N VAL A 62 -8.37 5.07 3.50
CA VAL A 62 -7.81 3.72 3.76
C VAL A 62 -8.89 2.74 4.20
N MET A 63 -9.86 3.18 5.02
CA MET A 63 -10.96 2.31 5.47
C MET A 63 -11.87 1.87 4.31
N ILE A 64 -12.18 2.79 3.39
CA ILE A 64 -12.98 2.49 2.19
C ILE A 64 -12.23 1.48 1.32
N LEU A 65 -10.94 1.70 1.03
CA LEU A 65 -10.13 0.76 0.24
C LEU A 65 -10.08 -0.63 0.90
N TYR A 66 -9.93 -0.67 2.23
CA TYR A 66 -9.92 -1.91 3.00
C TYR A 66 -11.22 -2.70 2.87
N GLU A 67 -12.37 -2.03 3.00
CA GLU A 67 -13.68 -2.68 2.91
C GLU A 67 -13.95 -3.20 1.49
N VAL A 68 -13.75 -2.37 0.48
CA VAL A 68 -13.95 -2.73 -0.94
C VAL A 68 -13.11 -3.93 -1.36
N LEU A 69 -11.84 -3.95 -0.97
CA LEU A 69 -10.94 -5.06 -1.30
C LEU A 69 -11.35 -6.34 -0.57
N ASN A 70 -11.78 -6.25 0.69
CA ASN A 70 -12.18 -7.42 1.46
C ASN A 70 -13.56 -7.97 1.05
N GLU A 71 -14.43 -7.17 0.45
CA GLU A 71 -15.68 -7.64 -0.16
C GLU A 71 -15.48 -8.49 -1.42
N ARG A 72 -14.32 -8.38 -2.07
CA ARG A 72 -14.02 -9.20 -3.24
C ARG A 72 -13.76 -10.67 -2.86
N PRO A 73 -14.24 -11.65 -3.64
CA PRO A 73 -13.96 -13.06 -3.37
C PRO A 73 -12.52 -13.47 -3.69
N ASP A 74 -11.82 -12.71 -4.54
CA ASP A 74 -10.48 -13.00 -5.08
C ASP A 74 -9.35 -12.15 -4.47
N ALA A 75 -9.64 -11.38 -3.42
CA ALA A 75 -8.67 -10.52 -2.77
C ALA A 75 -8.76 -10.56 -1.26
N LEU A 76 -7.68 -10.18 -0.60
CA LEU A 76 -7.65 -9.83 0.81
C LEU A 76 -6.87 -8.52 1.00
N ALA A 77 -7.29 -7.72 1.97
CA ALA A 77 -6.58 -6.53 2.37
C ALA A 77 -6.36 -6.53 3.88
N GLU A 78 -5.15 -6.21 4.28
CA GLU A 78 -4.77 -5.97 5.67
C GLU A 78 -4.09 -4.60 5.79
N ARG A 79 -4.11 -4.01 6.97
CA ARG A 79 -3.61 -2.67 7.24
C ARG A 79 -2.25 -2.74 7.91
N THR A 80 -1.39 -1.78 7.62
CA THR A 80 -0.10 -1.58 8.30
C THR A 80 0.13 -0.09 8.56
N TYR A 81 0.96 0.22 9.54
CA TYR A 81 1.19 1.58 10.02
C TYR A 81 2.68 1.79 10.29
N ALA A 82 3.11 3.05 10.35
CA ALA A 82 4.46 3.35 10.80
C ALA A 82 4.58 2.99 12.30
N VAL A 83 5.72 2.42 12.67
CA VAL A 83 6.04 2.09 14.06
C VAL A 83 6.81 3.25 14.71
N TRP A 84 6.67 3.39 16.02
CA TRP A 84 7.44 4.39 16.76
C TRP A 84 8.92 4.00 16.87
N PRO A 85 9.84 4.96 17.12
CA PRO A 85 11.27 4.69 17.17
C PRO A 85 11.70 3.62 18.20
N ASP A 86 10.96 3.48 19.30
CA ASP A 86 11.20 2.44 20.31
C ASP A 86 10.87 1.04 19.79
N MET A 87 9.73 0.88 19.11
CA MET A 87 9.35 -0.36 18.43
C MET A 87 10.26 -0.65 17.23
N GLU A 88 10.57 0.34 16.39
CA GLU A 88 11.48 0.19 15.25
C GLU A 88 12.82 -0.41 15.70
N LYS A 89 13.41 0.15 16.77
CA LYS A 89 14.68 -0.32 17.31
C LYS A 89 14.60 -1.80 17.71
N LEU A 90 13.57 -2.20 18.44
CA LEU A 90 13.38 -3.59 18.88
C LEU A 90 13.13 -4.53 17.71
N MET A 91 12.35 -4.10 16.71
CA MET A 91 12.10 -4.87 15.49
C MET A 91 13.40 -5.18 14.76
N ARG A 92 14.29 -4.18 14.63
CA ARG A 92 15.62 -4.36 14.01
C ARG A 92 16.51 -5.31 14.81
N GLU A 93 16.57 -5.14 16.13
CA GLU A 93 17.38 -5.99 17.02
C GLU A 93 16.93 -7.45 17.02
N ASN A 94 15.62 -7.71 16.80
CA ASN A 94 15.02 -9.05 16.88
C ASN A 94 14.58 -9.62 15.53
N ALA A 95 14.93 -8.96 14.42
CA ALA A 95 14.55 -9.34 13.05
C ALA A 95 13.03 -9.58 12.89
N VAL A 96 12.21 -8.74 13.53
CA VAL A 96 10.76 -8.70 13.30
C VAL A 96 10.52 -7.74 12.13
N PRO A 97 9.99 -8.22 11.00
CA PRO A 97 9.78 -7.38 9.82
C PRO A 97 8.59 -6.44 10.04
N GLN A 98 8.45 -5.43 9.17
CA GLN A 98 7.20 -4.68 9.05
C GLN A 98 6.03 -5.65 8.89
N PHE A 99 4.96 -5.44 9.66
CA PHE A 99 3.83 -6.36 9.76
C PHE A 99 2.49 -5.64 9.59
N THR A 100 1.45 -6.40 9.24
CA THR A 100 0.06 -5.92 9.22
C THR A 100 -0.59 -6.05 10.60
N VAL A 101 -1.48 -5.14 10.97
CA VAL A 101 -2.15 -5.17 12.29
C VAL A 101 -3.24 -6.24 12.37
N ASP A 102 -3.85 -6.60 11.24
CA ASP A 102 -5.00 -7.52 11.20
C ASP A 102 -4.58 -8.98 11.42
N GLY A 103 -3.62 -9.48 10.63
CA GLY A 103 -3.13 -10.86 10.68
C GLY A 103 -1.70 -11.02 11.18
N HIS A 104 -1.01 -9.92 11.50
CA HIS A 104 0.41 -9.89 11.85
C HIS A 104 1.29 -10.58 10.81
N ARG A 105 0.97 -10.38 9.53
CA ARG A 105 1.70 -10.99 8.42
C ARG A 105 2.81 -10.06 7.96
N PRO A 106 3.98 -10.58 7.56
CA PRO A 106 5.09 -9.76 7.08
C PRO A 106 4.68 -9.02 5.79
N VAL A 107 4.86 -7.71 5.74
CA VAL A 107 4.44 -6.87 4.60
C VAL A 107 5.12 -7.27 3.30
N GLY A 108 6.38 -7.75 3.35
CA GLY A 108 7.09 -8.24 2.17
C GLY A 108 6.47 -9.47 1.51
N ALA A 109 5.53 -10.16 2.15
CA ALA A 109 4.85 -11.34 1.57
C ALA A 109 3.60 -11.00 0.75
N PHE A 110 3.13 -9.74 0.79
CA PHE A 110 1.95 -9.31 0.05
C PHE A 110 2.28 -9.09 -1.44
N ASP A 111 1.25 -9.02 -2.27
CA ASP A 111 1.43 -8.73 -3.70
C ASP A 111 1.54 -7.22 -3.95
N VAL A 112 0.89 -6.42 -3.10
CA VAL A 112 0.86 -4.96 -3.20
C VAL A 112 1.02 -4.34 -1.83
N LEU A 113 1.92 -3.37 -1.71
CA LEU A 113 2.00 -2.42 -0.61
C LEU A 113 1.45 -1.08 -1.10
N GLY A 114 0.21 -0.76 -0.74
CA GLY A 114 -0.46 0.48 -1.12
C GLY A 114 -0.38 1.53 -0.02
N MET A 115 0.30 2.65 -0.26
CA MET A 115 0.48 3.73 0.70
C MET A 115 -0.42 4.91 0.37
N SER A 116 -1.24 5.33 1.34
CA SER A 116 -2.10 6.52 1.21
C SER A 116 -1.46 7.72 1.91
N PHE A 117 -0.90 8.64 1.12
CA PHE A 117 -0.26 9.85 1.63
C PHE A 117 -1.28 10.99 1.77
N SER A 118 -1.54 11.42 3.01
CA SER A 118 -2.26 12.67 3.27
C SER A 118 -1.36 13.90 3.22
N THR A 119 -0.06 13.74 3.52
CA THR A 119 0.96 14.79 3.47
C THR A 119 2.32 14.20 3.08
N GLU A 120 3.26 15.05 2.64
CA GLU A 120 4.63 14.70 2.29
C GLU A 120 5.47 14.25 3.50
N LEU A 121 5.02 14.56 4.73
CA LEU A 121 5.70 14.13 5.95
C LEU A 121 5.75 12.60 6.11
N GLY A 122 4.83 11.89 5.44
CA GLY A 122 4.82 10.42 5.43
C GLY A 122 5.91 9.77 4.58
N TYR A 123 6.62 10.52 3.72
CA TYR A 123 7.58 9.94 2.79
C TYR A 123 8.75 9.24 3.49
N THR A 124 9.24 9.77 4.61
CA THR A 124 10.31 9.12 5.38
C THR A 124 9.83 7.85 6.05
N ASN A 125 8.58 7.83 6.51
CA ASN A 125 7.96 6.64 7.10
C ASN A 125 7.77 5.51 6.08
N MET A 126 7.52 5.85 4.81
CA MET A 126 7.57 4.88 3.71
C MET A 126 8.95 4.22 3.62
N LEU A 127 10.04 5.01 3.65
CA LEU A 127 11.39 4.45 3.56
C LEU A 127 11.69 3.50 4.72
N THR A 128 11.31 3.88 5.94
CA THR A 128 11.43 3.02 7.12
C THR A 128 10.64 1.71 6.96
N ALA A 129 9.39 1.77 6.50
CA ALA A 129 8.57 0.57 6.33
C ALA A 129 9.08 -0.35 5.22
N LEU A 130 9.59 0.19 4.11
CA LEU A 130 10.22 -0.60 3.04
C LEU A 130 11.44 -1.35 3.59
N ASP A 131 12.31 -0.65 4.31
CA ASP A 131 13.52 -1.22 4.90
C ASP A 131 13.20 -2.30 5.96
N LEU A 132 12.26 -2.04 6.87
CA LEU A 132 11.79 -3.01 7.86
C LEU A 132 11.09 -4.22 7.20
N ALA A 133 10.44 -4.04 6.04
CA ALA A 133 9.83 -5.13 5.29
C ALA A 133 10.84 -5.96 4.49
N GLY A 134 12.10 -5.54 4.41
CA GLY A 134 13.11 -6.13 3.53
C GLY A 134 12.86 -5.85 2.05
N ILE A 135 12.10 -4.81 1.72
CA ILE A 135 11.82 -4.38 0.35
C ILE A 135 12.91 -3.37 -0.07
N PRO A 136 13.59 -3.56 -1.21
CA PRO A 136 14.57 -2.60 -1.71
C PRO A 136 13.98 -1.19 -1.80
N LEU A 137 14.73 -0.21 -1.28
CA LEU A 137 14.30 1.19 -1.27
C LEU A 137 14.06 1.69 -2.70
N LEU A 138 15.02 1.49 -3.60
CA LEU A 138 14.89 1.92 -4.98
C LEU A 138 14.07 0.90 -5.78
N ALA A 139 13.09 1.40 -6.54
CA ALA A 139 12.20 0.56 -7.34
C ALA A 139 12.96 -0.28 -8.39
N LYS A 140 14.08 0.25 -8.92
CA LYS A 140 14.93 -0.44 -9.89
C LYS A 140 15.59 -1.72 -9.35
N ASP A 141 15.72 -1.84 -8.03
CA ASP A 141 16.38 -2.96 -7.37
C ASP A 141 15.38 -4.06 -6.95
N ARG A 142 14.08 -3.88 -7.24
CA ARG A 142 13.01 -4.84 -6.93
C ARG A 142 12.82 -5.84 -8.07
N ASP A 143 12.55 -7.08 -7.69
CA ASP A 143 12.23 -8.19 -8.60
C ASP A 143 10.80 -8.73 -8.39
N GLU A 144 10.52 -9.91 -8.92
CA GLU A 144 9.20 -10.57 -8.84
C GLU A 144 8.84 -11.10 -7.43
N SER A 145 9.82 -11.19 -6.52
CA SER A 145 9.59 -11.64 -5.15
C SER A 145 9.10 -10.53 -4.23
N HIS A 146 9.18 -9.27 -4.67
CA HIS A 146 8.80 -8.09 -3.89
C HIS A 146 7.41 -7.58 -4.28
N PRO A 147 6.63 -7.03 -3.33
CA PRO A 147 5.34 -6.40 -3.65
C PRO A 147 5.50 -5.26 -4.66
N ILE A 148 4.41 -4.94 -5.35
CA ILE A 148 4.28 -3.66 -6.04
C ILE A 148 4.13 -2.57 -4.96
N VAL A 149 5.05 -1.59 -4.95
CA VAL A 149 4.97 -0.44 -4.05
C VAL A 149 4.19 0.67 -4.76
N LEU A 150 2.98 0.92 -4.26
CA LEU A 150 2.02 1.84 -4.86
C LEU A 150 1.81 3.06 -3.96
N ALA A 151 1.92 4.26 -4.53
CA ALA A 151 1.49 5.49 -3.85
C ALA A 151 0.07 5.90 -4.26
N GLY A 152 -0.68 6.45 -3.32
CA GLY A 152 -1.96 7.10 -3.53
C GLY A 152 -2.21 8.20 -2.49
N GLY A 153 -3.42 8.75 -2.49
CA GLY A 153 -3.79 9.84 -1.58
C GLY A 153 -3.41 11.22 -2.12
N HIS A 154 -3.79 12.26 -1.37
CA HIS A 154 -3.69 13.66 -1.80
C HIS A 154 -2.25 14.12 -2.01
N ALA A 155 -1.28 13.60 -1.25
CA ALA A 155 0.13 13.93 -1.42
C ALA A 155 0.82 13.09 -2.53
N ALA A 156 0.09 12.25 -3.27
CA ALA A 156 0.61 11.51 -4.42
C ALA A 156 0.22 12.10 -5.78
N PHE A 157 -0.47 13.26 -5.81
CA PHE A 157 -0.81 13.95 -7.07
C PHE A 157 0.41 14.40 -7.88
N ASN A 158 1.55 14.60 -7.23
CA ASN A 158 2.85 14.83 -7.87
C ASN A 158 3.84 13.79 -7.34
N PRO A 159 3.92 12.60 -7.96
CA PRO A 159 4.73 11.49 -7.44
C PRO A 159 6.23 11.64 -7.71
N GLU A 160 6.66 12.58 -8.56
CA GLU A 160 8.06 12.76 -8.97
C GLU A 160 9.07 12.92 -7.82
N PRO A 161 8.79 13.65 -6.73
CA PRO A 161 9.72 13.76 -5.61
C PRO A 161 10.07 12.43 -4.94
N ILE A 162 9.24 11.39 -5.11
CA ILE A 162 9.44 10.06 -4.54
C ILE A 162 9.44 8.94 -5.60
N ALA A 163 9.47 9.30 -6.89
CA ALA A 163 9.34 8.36 -8.01
C ALA A 163 10.35 7.22 -7.97
N ASP A 164 11.60 7.50 -7.57
CA ASP A 164 12.66 6.49 -7.47
C ASP A 164 12.35 5.34 -6.49
N PHE A 165 11.44 5.57 -5.55
CA PHE A 165 11.03 4.60 -4.52
C PHE A 165 9.71 3.90 -4.86
N LEU A 166 9.02 4.27 -5.94
CA LEU A 166 7.69 3.75 -6.28
C LEU A 166 7.73 2.89 -7.53
N ASP A 167 6.93 1.82 -7.52
CA ASP A 167 6.64 1.06 -8.74
C ASP A 167 5.50 1.70 -9.53
N ALA A 168 4.53 2.25 -8.82
CA ALA A 168 3.36 2.90 -9.40
C ALA A 168 2.80 3.98 -8.47
N ALA A 169 2.02 4.91 -9.04
CA ALA A 169 1.23 5.89 -8.32
C ALA A 169 -0.17 6.00 -8.93
N VAL A 170 -1.20 5.99 -8.10
CA VAL A 170 -2.58 6.26 -8.51
C VAL A 170 -2.80 7.77 -8.54
N VAL A 171 -3.23 8.27 -9.69
CA VAL A 171 -3.59 9.69 -9.87
C VAL A 171 -5.11 9.82 -9.98
N GLY A 172 -5.79 10.04 -8.85
CA GLY A 172 -7.24 10.21 -8.82
C GLY A 172 -7.93 9.39 -7.74
N ASP A 173 -9.10 8.86 -8.08
CA ASP A 173 -9.95 8.02 -7.23
C ASP A 173 -9.25 6.67 -6.93
N GLY A 174 -9.01 6.41 -5.65
CA GLY A 174 -8.29 5.22 -5.21
C GLY A 174 -9.18 3.98 -5.22
N GLU A 175 -10.48 4.18 -4.99
CA GLU A 175 -11.50 3.16 -4.85
C GLU A 175 -11.68 2.39 -6.15
N GLN A 176 -11.77 3.09 -7.29
CA GLN A 176 -11.80 2.46 -8.61
C GLN A 176 -10.43 1.86 -8.99
N ALA A 177 -9.35 2.54 -8.62
CA ALA A 177 -8.01 2.11 -8.96
C ALA A 177 -7.67 0.76 -8.32
N VAL A 178 -7.93 0.56 -7.03
CA VAL A 178 -7.63 -0.71 -6.36
C VAL A 178 -8.41 -1.88 -6.94
N LEU A 179 -9.66 -1.66 -7.37
CA LEU A 179 -10.46 -2.67 -8.06
C LEU A 179 -9.86 -3.04 -9.43
N THR A 180 -9.54 -2.03 -10.23
CA THR A 180 -8.94 -2.21 -11.56
C THR A 180 -7.57 -2.90 -11.47
N MET A 181 -6.74 -2.47 -10.52
CA MET A 181 -5.45 -3.08 -10.25
C MET A 181 -5.60 -4.53 -9.82
N THR A 182 -6.58 -4.82 -8.96
CA THR A 182 -6.85 -6.19 -8.53
C THR A 182 -7.26 -7.06 -9.71
N ASP A 183 -8.15 -6.59 -10.59
CA ASP A 183 -8.53 -7.33 -11.80
C ASP A 183 -7.32 -7.62 -12.71
N VAL A 184 -6.44 -6.64 -12.91
CA VAL A 184 -5.21 -6.80 -13.71
C VAL A 184 -4.25 -7.81 -13.08
N ILE A 185 -4.03 -7.75 -11.76
CA ILE A 185 -3.14 -8.67 -11.05
C ILE A 185 -3.73 -10.09 -11.04
N THR A 186 -5.02 -10.23 -10.77
CA THR A 186 -5.74 -11.51 -10.82
C THR A 186 -5.57 -12.16 -12.20
N ALA A 187 -5.84 -11.42 -13.28
CA ALA A 187 -5.70 -11.93 -14.64
C ALA A 187 -4.25 -12.32 -14.98
N TRP A 188 -3.28 -11.44 -14.67
CA TRP A 188 -1.85 -11.70 -14.90
C TRP A 188 -1.35 -12.94 -14.16
N LYS A 189 -1.79 -13.16 -12.91
CA LYS A 189 -1.50 -14.39 -12.15
C LYS A 189 -2.14 -15.62 -12.78
N GLY A 190 -3.41 -15.53 -13.17
CA GLY A 190 -4.15 -16.63 -13.82
C GLY A 190 -3.54 -17.06 -15.16
N GLU A 191 -2.88 -16.14 -15.87
CA GLU A 191 -2.12 -16.41 -17.09
C GLU A 191 -0.73 -17.01 -16.85
N GLY A 192 -0.35 -17.25 -15.59
CA GLY A 192 0.97 -17.78 -15.24
C GLY A 192 2.07 -16.73 -15.20
N ARG A 193 1.73 -15.47 -14.91
CA ARG A 193 2.67 -14.35 -14.73
C ARG A 193 3.55 -14.07 -15.97
N PRO A 194 2.96 -13.97 -17.18
CA PRO A 194 3.74 -13.75 -18.39
C PRO A 194 4.52 -12.44 -18.32
N GLY A 195 5.75 -12.44 -18.83
CA GLY A 195 6.60 -11.24 -18.88
C GLY A 195 6.98 -10.63 -17.53
N GLY A 196 6.65 -11.31 -16.43
CA GLY A 196 7.09 -10.93 -15.10
C GLY A 196 6.55 -9.59 -14.59
N ARG A 197 7.28 -9.00 -13.64
CA ARG A 197 6.96 -7.68 -13.05
C ARG A 197 6.82 -6.59 -14.11
N GLU A 198 7.66 -6.59 -15.15
CA GLU A 198 7.64 -5.54 -16.16
C GLU A 198 6.35 -5.55 -16.98
N GLU A 199 5.87 -6.72 -17.37
CA GLU A 199 4.58 -6.86 -18.06
C GLU A 199 3.41 -6.46 -17.15
N LEU A 200 3.44 -6.82 -15.87
CA LEU A 200 2.42 -6.38 -14.92
C LEU A 200 2.37 -4.84 -14.83
N LEU A 201 3.53 -4.19 -14.66
CA LEU A 201 3.62 -2.73 -14.63
C LEU A 201 3.12 -2.10 -15.94
N LEU A 202 3.42 -2.71 -17.09
CA LEU A 202 2.93 -2.27 -18.40
C LEU A 202 1.40 -2.33 -18.48
N ARG A 203 0.80 -3.44 -18.04
CA ARG A 203 -0.66 -3.59 -17.99
C ARG A 203 -1.30 -2.55 -17.08
N LEU A 204 -0.72 -2.31 -15.91
CA LEU A 204 -1.18 -1.29 -14.97
C LEU A 204 -1.11 0.11 -15.59
N ALA A 205 0.02 0.49 -16.20
CA ALA A 205 0.17 1.79 -16.85
C ALA A 205 -0.85 2.00 -18.00
N ASN A 206 -1.16 0.94 -18.75
CA ASN A 206 -2.12 0.98 -19.85
C ASN A 206 -3.59 1.13 -19.40
N THR A 207 -3.88 1.04 -18.10
CA THR A 207 -5.22 1.36 -17.57
C THR A 207 -5.56 2.86 -17.69
N GLY A 208 -4.55 3.72 -17.83
CA GLY A 208 -4.70 5.17 -18.00
C GLY A 208 -4.80 5.99 -16.70
N GLY A 209 -5.08 5.35 -15.56
CA GLY A 209 -5.17 6.00 -14.24
C GLY A 209 -3.96 5.77 -13.32
N ILE A 210 -3.00 4.97 -13.77
CA ILE A 210 -1.83 4.57 -12.97
C ILE A 210 -0.57 5.09 -13.65
N TYR A 211 0.16 5.93 -12.93
CA TYR A 211 1.48 6.39 -13.31
C TYR A 211 2.53 5.35 -12.90
N VAL A 212 3.42 4.96 -13.80
CA VAL A 212 4.53 4.04 -13.51
C VAL A 212 5.84 4.76 -13.81
N PRO A 213 6.56 5.28 -12.79
CA PRO A 213 7.65 6.23 -12.99
C PRO A 213 8.76 5.72 -13.92
N ARG A 214 9.12 4.44 -13.84
CA ARG A 214 10.16 3.84 -14.69
C ARG A 214 9.87 3.86 -16.19
N PHE A 215 8.64 4.19 -16.59
CA PHE A 215 8.24 4.32 -18.00
C PHE A 215 8.33 5.75 -18.52
N TYR A 216 8.88 6.67 -17.74
CA TYR A 216 9.08 8.06 -18.09
C TYR A 216 10.53 8.46 -17.86
N ASP A 217 11.05 9.29 -18.76
CA ASP A 217 12.31 9.99 -18.60
C ASP A 217 12.03 11.42 -18.14
N VAL A 218 12.74 11.86 -17.11
CA VAL A 218 12.61 13.21 -16.55
C VAL A 218 13.84 14.03 -16.91
N THR A 219 13.63 15.17 -17.57
CA THR A 219 14.69 16.15 -17.84
C THR A 219 14.57 17.32 -16.90
N TYR A 220 15.72 17.88 -16.50
CA TYR A 220 15.80 19.00 -15.58
C TYR A 220 16.45 20.20 -16.26
N GLY A 221 15.88 21.38 -16.02
CA GLY A 221 16.45 22.65 -16.44
C GLY A 221 17.74 22.99 -15.68
N ALA A 222 18.42 24.05 -16.12
CA ALA A 222 19.68 24.50 -15.50
C ALA A 222 19.51 24.95 -14.03
N ASP A 223 18.29 25.27 -13.60
CA ASP A 223 17.93 25.63 -12.23
C ASP A 223 17.48 24.45 -11.37
N GLY A 224 17.50 23.23 -11.92
CA GLY A 224 17.08 22.01 -11.24
C GLY A 224 15.58 21.77 -11.22
N THR A 225 14.78 22.59 -11.90
CA THR A 225 13.33 22.34 -12.06
C THR A 225 13.07 21.27 -13.12
N ILE A 226 11.95 20.53 -12.99
CA ILE A 226 11.53 19.56 -14.00
C ILE A 226 11.14 20.32 -15.28
N GLU A 227 11.85 20.03 -16.36
CA GLU A 227 11.59 20.60 -17.69
C GLU A 227 10.56 19.76 -18.46
N ALA A 228 10.73 18.43 -18.45
CA ALA A 228 9.80 17.51 -19.09
C ALA A 228 9.77 16.14 -18.41
N VAL A 229 8.61 15.49 -18.49
CA VAL A 229 8.39 14.09 -18.13
C VAL A 229 7.82 13.41 -19.38
N VAL A 230 8.58 12.52 -19.99
CA VAL A 230 8.29 11.97 -21.33
C VAL A 230 8.26 10.45 -21.30
N PRO A 231 7.22 9.79 -21.83
CA PRO A 231 7.21 8.34 -21.93
C PRO A 231 8.44 7.81 -22.68
N ASN A 232 9.12 6.83 -22.08
CA ASN A 232 10.34 6.22 -22.65
C ASN A 232 10.06 4.95 -23.47
N ARG A 233 8.78 4.60 -23.65
CA ARG A 233 8.36 3.40 -24.38
C ARG A 233 7.01 3.60 -25.08
N PRO A 234 6.73 2.84 -26.16
CA PRO A 234 5.46 2.91 -26.88
C PRO A 234 4.26 2.48 -26.02
N GLY A 235 3.09 3.06 -26.29
CA GLY A 235 1.83 2.70 -25.62
C GLY A 235 1.58 3.42 -24.29
N ILE A 236 2.61 4.02 -23.68
CA ILE A 236 2.49 4.75 -22.42
C ILE A 236 2.00 6.19 -22.68
N PRO A 237 0.96 6.66 -21.98
CA PRO A 237 0.38 7.97 -22.23
C PRO A 237 1.30 9.09 -21.72
N PHE A 238 1.41 10.18 -22.50
CA PHE A 238 2.12 11.40 -22.09
C PHE A 238 1.51 12.08 -20.86
N ARG A 239 0.20 11.88 -20.64
CA ARG A 239 -0.51 12.40 -19.48
C ARG A 239 -1.36 11.28 -18.89
N VAL A 240 -1.13 10.99 -17.62
CA VAL A 240 -2.01 10.11 -16.84
C VAL A 240 -3.26 10.90 -16.49
N THR A 241 -4.41 10.42 -16.92
CA THR A 241 -5.69 11.11 -16.70
C THR A 241 -6.22 10.80 -15.32
N LYS A 242 -6.62 11.85 -14.60
CA LYS A 242 -7.37 11.68 -13.35
C LYS A 242 -8.71 11.04 -13.68
N HIS A 243 -8.93 9.80 -13.24
CA HIS A 243 -10.26 9.20 -13.26
C HIS A 243 -11.03 9.72 -12.04
N THR A 244 -12.05 10.54 -12.30
CA THR A 244 -13.09 10.96 -11.35
C THR A 244 -14.43 10.63 -11.98
N LEU A 245 -14.73 9.34 -12.10
CA LEU A 245 -15.91 8.89 -12.83
C LEU A 245 -17.16 8.72 -11.95
N MET A 246 -17.02 8.68 -10.62
CA MET A 246 -18.14 8.28 -9.76
C MET A 246 -18.67 9.40 -8.86
N ASP A 247 -19.99 9.33 -8.68
CA ASP A 247 -20.74 10.05 -7.68
C ASP A 247 -20.39 9.46 -6.30
N LEU A 248 -19.56 10.18 -5.54
CA LEU A 248 -19.12 9.76 -4.20
C LEU A 248 -20.30 9.56 -3.24
N ASP A 249 -21.45 10.18 -3.52
CA ASP A 249 -22.67 10.04 -2.71
C ASP A 249 -23.35 8.66 -2.90
N ALA A 250 -22.98 7.90 -3.94
CA ALA A 250 -23.53 6.56 -4.20
C ALA A 250 -22.90 5.45 -3.34
N TRP A 251 -21.87 5.76 -2.56
CA TRP A 251 -21.07 4.79 -1.82
C TRP A 251 -21.36 4.86 -0.31
N PRO A 252 -22.13 3.91 0.25
CA PRO A 252 -22.45 3.87 1.68
C PRO A 252 -21.28 3.29 2.50
N TYR A 253 -20.04 3.71 2.20
CA TYR A 253 -18.82 3.22 2.83
C TYR A 253 -18.21 4.26 3.80
N PRO A 254 -17.53 3.80 4.86
CA PRO A 254 -17.48 2.42 5.30
C PRO A 254 -18.81 1.98 5.94
N ALA A 255 -19.36 0.82 5.53
CA ALA A 255 -20.64 0.34 6.05
C ALA A 255 -20.47 -0.32 7.42
N LYS A 256 -19.29 -0.92 7.65
CA LYS A 256 -18.86 -1.48 8.94
C LYS A 256 -17.56 -0.80 9.39
N PRO A 257 -17.62 0.43 9.93
CA PRO A 257 -16.42 1.14 10.37
C PRO A 257 -15.67 0.33 11.44
N LEU A 258 -14.34 0.36 11.38
CA LEU A 258 -13.48 -0.27 12.37
C LEU A 258 -13.60 0.47 13.71
N VAL A 259 -13.78 -0.28 14.81
CA VAL A 259 -13.79 0.30 16.15
C VAL A 259 -12.39 0.17 16.77
N PRO A 260 -11.70 1.30 17.04
CA PRO A 260 -10.35 1.30 17.58
C PRO A 260 -10.25 0.58 18.93
N LEU A 261 -9.10 -0.05 19.21
CA LEU A 261 -8.75 -0.51 20.55
C LEU A 261 -8.02 0.56 21.39
N ALA A 262 -7.52 1.61 20.74
CA ALA A 262 -6.81 2.72 21.36
C ALA A 262 -7.45 4.06 20.97
N GLU A 263 -7.21 5.10 21.78
CA GLU A 263 -7.61 6.46 21.44
C GLU A 263 -6.97 6.90 20.12
N THR A 264 -7.78 7.50 19.24
CA THR A 264 -7.32 8.01 17.94
C THR A 264 -7.21 9.53 17.99
N VAL A 265 -6.28 10.11 17.22
CA VAL A 265 -6.04 11.57 17.21
C VAL A 265 -7.25 12.34 16.68
N HIS A 266 -8.03 11.72 15.81
CA HIS A 266 -9.28 12.28 15.31
C HIS A 266 -10.44 11.32 15.59
N GLU A 267 -11.26 11.65 16.59
CA GLU A 267 -12.49 10.93 16.86
C GLU A 267 -13.54 11.30 15.79
N ARG A 268 -13.71 10.43 14.79
CA ARG A 268 -14.71 10.59 13.71
C ARG A 268 -15.90 9.64 13.85
N PHE A 269 -15.92 8.83 14.90
CA PHE A 269 -16.85 7.70 15.06
C PHE A 269 -17.80 7.85 16.26
N SER A 270 -17.98 9.06 16.79
CA SER A 270 -18.94 9.40 17.85
C SER A 270 -20.31 9.82 17.32
#